data_AF-K5D799-F1
#
_entry.id   AF-K5D799-F1
#
_cell.length_a   1.000
_cell.length_b   1.000
_cell.length_c   1.000
_cell.angle_alpha   90.00
_cell.angle_beta   90.00
_cell.angle_gamma   90.00
#
_symmetry.space_group_name_H-M   'P 1'
#
loop_
_entity.id
_entity.type
_entity.pdbx_description
1 polymer ?
#
loop_
_entity_poly.entity_id
_entity_poly.type
_entity_poly.pdbx_seq_one_letter_code
_entity_poly.pdbx_strand_id
1 'polypeptide(L)'
;MLETMAGFAFLAVATGFAVQMHHSGLSFDQHSMDRLEQQLAVENVGQRFLLVPYEDIERVAEQRGRESDIQIQIDTFETGSQSGLHLAIQATIDSQTLQHHVWRMEPAE
;
A
#
# COMPACT_ATOMS: atom_id res chain seq x y z
N MET A 1 -20.15 -26.05 -46.16
CA MET A 1 -20.99 -25.65 -45.00
C MET A 1 -20.36 -26.04 -43.67
N LEU A 2 -19.96 -27.31 -43.48
CA LEU A 2 -19.33 -27.76 -42.22
C LEU A 2 -18.03 -27.00 -41.89
N GLU A 3 -17.15 -26.79 -42.88
CA GLU A 3 -15.91 -26.02 -42.70
C GLU A 3 -16.16 -24.54 -42.38
N THR A 4 -17.20 -23.96 -42.98
CA THR A 4 -17.60 -22.57 -42.72
C THR A 4 -18.11 -22.41 -41.29
N MET A 5 -18.93 -23.36 -40.81
CA MET A 5 -19.39 -23.40 -39.41
C MET A 5 -18.24 -23.64 -38.43
N ALA A 6 -17.31 -24.53 -38.76
CA ALA A 6 -16.11 -24.75 -37.95
C ALA A 6 -15.24 -23.48 -37.86
N GLY A 7 -15.08 -22.75 -38.97
CA GLY A 7 -14.38 -21.47 -39.00
C GLY A 7 -15.03 -20.40 -38.12
N PHE A 8 -16.36 -20.28 -38.15
CA PHE A 8 -17.09 -19.36 -37.26
C PHE A 8 -16.99 -19.75 -35.78
N ALA A 9 -17.01 -21.05 -35.47
CA ALA A 9 -16.84 -21.54 -34.11
C ALA A 9 -15.43 -21.22 -33.56
N PHE A 10 -14.39 -21.45 -34.36
CA PHE A 10 -13.02 -21.09 -33.98
C PHE A 10 -12.85 -19.58 -33.78
N LEU A 11 -13.44 -18.77 -34.67
CA LEU A 11 -13.38 -17.31 -34.56
C LEU A 11 -14.06 -16.83 -33.28
N ALA A 12 -15.25 -17.35 -32.95
CA ALA A 12 -15.97 -17.00 -31.73
C ALA A 12 -15.18 -17.35 -30.47
N VAL A 13 -14.53 -18.53 -30.44
CA VAL A 13 -13.67 -18.95 -29.32
C VAL A 13 -12.45 -18.05 -29.19
N ALA A 14 -11.75 -17.75 -30.30
CA ALA A 14 -10.58 -16.88 -30.30
C ALA A 14 -10.92 -15.45 -29.85
N THR A 15 -12.05 -14.89 -30.32
CA THR A 15 -12.53 -13.58 -29.88
C THR A 15 -12.90 -13.59 -28.40
N GLY A 16 -13.54 -14.66 -27.90
CA GLY A 16 -13.84 -14.81 -26.47
C GLY A 16 -12.57 -14.79 -25.61
N PHE A 17 -11.54 -15.55 -26.00
CA PHE A 17 -10.25 -15.52 -25.31
C PHE A 17 -9.57 -14.15 -25.38
N ALA A 18 -9.61 -13.47 -26.53
CA ALA A 18 -9.03 -12.14 -26.69
C ALA A 18 -9.73 -11.09 -25.78
N VAL A 19 -11.06 -11.11 -25.71
CA VAL A 19 -11.84 -10.22 -24.83
C VAL A 19 -11.54 -10.51 -23.36
N GLN A 20 -11.51 -11.79 -22.97
CA GLN A 20 -11.17 -12.17 -21.60
C GLN A 20 -9.74 -11.75 -21.23
N MET A 21 -8.77 -11.95 -22.12
CA MET A 21 -7.39 -11.52 -21.90
C MET A 21 -7.29 -9.99 -21.75
N HIS A 22 -8.04 -9.24 -22.56
CA HIS A 22 -8.10 -7.78 -22.45
C HIS A 22 -8.72 -7.32 -21.12
N HIS A 23 -9.83 -7.93 -20.70
CA HIS A 23 -10.47 -7.64 -19.41
C HIS A 23 -9.55 -7.98 -18.24
N SER A 24 -8.86 -9.12 -18.29
CA SER A 24 -7.87 -9.49 -17.28
C SER A 24 -6.70 -8.51 -17.23
N GLY A 25 -6.25 -7.99 -18.38
CA GLY A 25 -5.22 -6.95 -18.45
C GLY A 25 -5.65 -5.66 -17.77
N LEU A 26 -6.84 -5.14 -18.10
CA LEU A 26 -7.37 -3.92 -17.49
C LEU A 26 -7.57 -4.07 -15.98
N SER A 27 -8.08 -5.21 -15.52
CA SER A 27 -8.23 -5.49 -14.09
C SER A 27 -6.87 -5.57 -13.39
N PHE A 28 -5.88 -6.23 -13.99
CA PHE A 28 -4.54 -6.28 -13.46
C PHE A 28 -3.90 -4.89 -13.34
N ASP A 29 -4.06 -4.05 -14.36
CA ASP A 29 -3.53 -2.68 -14.37
C ASP A 29 -4.19 -1.84 -13.27
N GLN A 30 -5.50 -1.97 -13.08
CA GLN A 30 -6.23 -1.30 -12.00
C GLN A 30 -5.70 -1.71 -10.62
N HIS A 31 -5.65 -3.02 -10.33
CA HIS A 31 -5.12 -3.50 -9.05
C HIS A 31 -3.66 -3.08 -8.80
N SER A 32 -2.84 -3.04 -9.87
CA SER A 32 -1.45 -2.60 -9.77
C SER A 32 -1.34 -1.10 -9.44
N MET A 33 -2.22 -0.27 -10.02
CA MET A 33 -2.29 1.16 -9.73
C MET A 33 -2.82 1.44 -8.33
N ASP A 34 -3.89 0.77 -7.91
CA ASP A 34 -4.45 0.91 -6.58
C ASP A 34 -3.41 0.55 -5.50
N ARG A 35 -2.68 -0.55 -5.72
CA ARG A 35 -1.58 -0.95 -4.83
C ARG A 35 -0.48 0.10 -4.77
N LEU A 36 -0.08 0.66 -5.91
CA LEU A 36 0.96 1.70 -5.96
C LEU A 36 0.51 2.97 -5.25
N GLU A 37 -0.72 3.42 -5.47
CA GLU A 37 -1.28 4.60 -4.79
C GLU A 37 -1.25 4.44 -3.27
N GLN A 38 -1.67 3.28 -2.78
CA GLN A 38 -1.66 2.99 -1.35
C GLN A 38 -0.24 2.86 -0.79
N GLN A 39 0.69 2.27 -1.55
CA GLN A 39 2.10 2.24 -1.14
C GLN A 39 2.66 3.66 -0.99
N LEU A 40 2.36 4.55 -1.95
CA LEU A 40 2.74 5.96 -1.88
C LEU A 40 2.04 6.67 -0.72
N ALA A 41 0.79 6.34 -0.40
CA ALA A 41 0.08 6.91 0.73
C ALA A 41 0.79 6.57 2.06
N VAL A 42 1.12 5.29 2.28
CA VAL A 42 1.85 4.82 3.46
C VAL A 42 3.23 5.48 3.56
N GLU A 43 3.98 5.52 2.46
CA GLU A 43 5.30 6.14 2.43
C GLU A 43 5.23 7.65 2.71
N ASN A 44 4.26 8.35 2.12
CA ASN A 44 4.05 9.77 2.37
C ASN A 44 3.73 10.07 3.84
N VAL A 45 2.97 9.20 4.51
CA VAL A 45 2.73 9.34 5.95
C VAL A 45 4.05 9.20 6.71
N GLY A 46 4.88 8.19 6.38
CA GLY A 46 6.20 8.02 6.96
C GLY A 46 7.10 9.24 6.80
N GLN A 47 7.17 9.79 5.58
CA GLN A 47 7.95 10.99 5.29
C GLN A 47 7.46 12.21 6.07
N ARG A 48 6.13 12.37 6.23
CA ARG A 48 5.58 13.46 7.05
C ARG A 48 5.98 13.34 8.51
N PHE A 49 6.04 12.12 9.05
CA PHE A 49 6.50 11.90 10.43
C PHE A 49 7.96 12.29 10.64
N LEU A 50 8.82 12.37 9.61
CA LEU A 50 10.18 12.90 9.75
C LEU A 50 10.20 14.41 10.04
N LEU A 51 9.15 15.13 9.64
CA LEU A 51 9.03 16.58 9.81
C LEU A 51 8.28 16.98 11.09
N VAL A 52 7.65 16.02 11.78
CA VAL A 52 6.96 16.26 13.04
C VAL A 52 7.99 16.41 14.17
N PRO A 53 7.90 17.46 15.01
CA PRO A 53 8.72 17.58 16.22
C PRO A 53 8.59 16.33 17.10
N TYR A 54 9.67 15.93 17.77
CA TYR A 54 9.71 14.63 18.47
C TYR A 54 8.61 14.52 19.53
N GLU A 55 8.42 15.60 20.29
CA GLU A 55 7.41 15.79 21.33
C GLU A 55 5.96 15.68 20.83
N ASP A 56 5.73 15.87 19.53
CA ASP A 56 4.41 15.87 18.91
C ASP A 56 4.06 14.55 18.23
N ILE A 57 5.01 13.62 18.10
CA ILE A 57 4.85 12.41 17.28
C ILE A 57 3.66 11.56 17.74
N GLU A 58 3.57 11.26 19.03
CA GLU A 58 2.52 10.39 19.56
C GLU A 58 1.13 11.01 19.35
N ARG A 59 1.00 12.31 19.66
CA ARG A 59 -0.24 13.06 19.45
C ARG A 59 -0.69 13.05 17.99
N VAL A 60 0.24 13.27 17.05
CA VAL A 60 -0.05 13.28 15.61
C VAL A 60 -0.43 11.88 15.11
N ALA A 61 0.21 10.82 15.63
CA ALA A 61 -0.12 9.45 15.30
C ALA A 61 -1.52 9.05 15.78
N GLU A 62 -1.88 9.41 17.02
CA GLU A 62 -3.23 9.16 17.55
C GLU A 62 -4.33 9.87 16.75
N GLN A 63 -4.08 11.12 16.34
CA GLN A 63 -5.04 11.86 15.54
C GLN A 63 -5.24 11.23 14.16
N ARG A 64 -4.14 10.86 13.48
CA ARG A 64 -4.21 10.25 12.15
C ARG A 64 -4.83 8.86 12.15
N GLY A 65 -4.56 8.03 13.16
CA GLY A 65 -5.12 6.69 13.25
C GLY A 65 -6.66 6.67 13.30
N ARG A 66 -7.31 7.78 13.65
CA ARG A 66 -8.78 7.90 13.64
C ARG A 66 -9.36 8.38 12.31
N GLU A 67 -8.54 9.00 11.47
CA GLU A 67 -8.97 9.69 10.24
C GLU A 67 -8.64 8.91 8.96
N SER A 68 -7.93 7.78 9.06
CA SER A 68 -7.46 7.03 7.88
C SER A 68 -7.50 5.52 8.07
N ASP A 69 -7.54 4.79 6.95
CA ASP A 69 -7.36 3.33 6.90
C ASP A 69 -5.92 2.89 7.22
N ILE A 70 -5.04 3.85 7.54
CA ILE A 70 -3.65 3.62 7.92
C ILE A 70 -3.57 3.45 9.43
N GLN A 71 -3.04 2.31 9.85
CA GLN A 71 -2.75 2.01 11.24
C GLN A 71 -1.34 2.47 11.58
N ILE A 72 -1.17 3.14 12.71
CA ILE A 72 0.14 3.59 13.19
C ILE A 72 0.34 3.01 14.58
N GLN A 73 1.36 2.17 14.72
CA GLN A 73 1.83 1.68 16.01
C GLN A 73 3.13 2.39 16.37
N ILE A 74 3.26 2.77 17.64
CA ILE A 74 4.46 3.40 18.17
C ILE A 74 5.00 2.51 19.29
N ASP A 75 6.26 2.14 19.18
CA ASP A 75 7.01 1.41 20.19
C ASP A 75 8.23 2.23 20.61
N THR A 76 8.50 2.32 21.91
CA THR A 76 9.74 2.93 22.41
C THR A 76 10.90 1.95 22.29
N PHE A 77 12.09 2.42 21.94
CA PHE A 77 13.30 1.60 21.94
C PHE A 77 14.46 2.31 22.66
N GLU A 78 15.39 1.50 23.16
CA GLU A 78 16.65 1.93 23.74
C GLU A 78 17.80 1.20 23.04
N THR A 79 18.84 1.94 22.64
CA THR A 79 20.04 1.39 22.02
C THR A 79 21.28 2.10 22.57
N GLY A 80 22.00 1.40 23.45
CA GLY A 80 23.15 1.96 24.16
C GLY A 80 22.74 3.13 25.06
N SER A 81 23.22 4.33 24.74
CA SER A 81 22.90 5.57 25.46
C SER A 81 21.82 6.42 24.76
N GLN A 82 21.14 5.87 23.75
CA GLN A 82 20.14 6.59 22.98
C GLN A 82 18.78 5.91 23.11
N SER A 83 17.74 6.71 23.30
CA SER A 83 16.33 6.33 23.31
C SER A 83 15.64 6.89 22.07
N GLY A 84 14.49 6.32 21.72
CA GLY A 84 13.69 6.83 20.61
C GLY A 84 12.37 6.13 20.43
N LEU A 85 11.70 6.51 19.34
CA LEU A 85 10.42 5.95 18.89
C LEU A 85 10.59 5.19 17.57
N HIS A 86 10.04 4.00 17.53
CA HIS A 86 9.81 3.22 16.32
C HIS A 86 8.35 3.33 15.93
N LEU A 87 8.10 3.87 14.74
CA LEU A 87 6.77 3.94 14.18
C LEU A 87 6.62 2.85 13.12
N ALA A 88 5.62 2.00 13.28
CA ALA A 88 5.15 1.05 12.29
C ALA A 88 3.86 1.59 11.66
N ILE A 89 3.95 2.03 10.41
CA ILE A 89 2.83 2.60 9.64
C ILE A 89 2.37 1.54 8.66
N GLN A 90 1.11 1.11 8.78
CA GLN A 90 0.57 -0.04 8.05
C GLN A 90 -0.72 0.31 7.31
N ALA A 91 -0.89 -0.30 6.14
CA ALA A 91 -2.17 -0.34 5.43
C ALA A 91 -2.38 -1.76 4.88
N THR A 92 -3.61 -2.25 4.91
CA THR A 92 -3.96 -3.57 4.36
C THR A 92 -4.74 -3.40 3.06
N ILE A 93 -4.28 -4.05 1.99
CA ILE A 93 -4.87 -4.00 0.65
C ILE A 93 -5.00 -5.43 0.16
N ASP A 94 -6.19 -5.87 -0.22
CA ASP A 94 -6.42 -7.19 -0.83
C ASP A 94 -5.70 -8.34 -0.10
N SER A 95 -5.74 -8.30 1.25
CA SER A 95 -5.09 -9.25 2.17
C SER A 95 -3.55 -9.17 2.27
N GLN A 96 -2.91 -8.18 1.64
CA GLN A 96 -1.50 -7.86 1.82
C GLN A 96 -1.34 -6.63 2.73
N THR A 97 -0.50 -6.75 3.76
CA THR A 97 -0.14 -5.61 4.60
C THR A 97 1.09 -4.93 4.03
N LEU A 98 0.94 -3.67 3.65
CA LEU A 98 2.05 -2.77 3.40
C LEU A 98 2.48 -2.14 4.72
N GLN A 99 3.78 -2.13 4.99
CA GLN A 99 4.33 -1.57 6.20
C GLN A 99 5.53 -0.68 5.88
N HIS A 100 5.57 0.49 6.51
CA HIS A 100 6.69 1.41 6.48
C HIS A 100 7.15 1.70 7.90
N HIS A 101 8.47 1.71 8.10
CA HIS A 101 9.07 1.90 9.41
C HIS A 101 9.81 3.24 9.47
N VAL A 102 9.52 4.01 10.51
CA VAL A 102 10.23 5.26 10.79
C VAL A 102 10.86 5.15 12.18
N TRP A 103 12.13 5.52 12.27
CA TRP A 103 12.88 5.55 13.52
C TRP A 103 13.21 7.00 13.85
N ARG A 104 12.85 7.44 15.06
CA ARG A 104 13.09 8.79 15.55
C ARG A 104 13.85 8.72 16.86
N MET A 105 15.08 9.21 16.86
CA MET A 105 15.87 9.32 18.09
C MET A 105 15.35 10.48 18.94
N GLU A 106 15.38 10.30 20.25
CA GLU A 106 15.19 11.40 21.19
C GLU A 106 16.28 12.47 20.96
N PRO A 107 15.93 13.77 20.90
CA PRO A 107 16.92 14.82 20.77
C PRO A 107 17.91 14.81 21.94
N ALA A 108 19.19 15.04 21.67
CA ALA A 108 20.14 15.32 22.73
C ALA A 108 19.83 16.70 23.34
N GLU A 109 19.72 16.76 24.67
CA GLU A 109 19.59 18.03 25.43
C GLU A 109 20.76 18.98 25.19
#